data_AF-A0A3A8YE72-F1
#
_entry.id   AF-A0A3A8YE72-F1
#
_cell.length_a   1.000
_cell.length_b   1.000
_cell.length_c   1.000
_cell.angle_alpha   90.00
_cell.angle_beta   90.00
_cell.angle_gamma   90.00
#
_symmetry.space_group_name_H-M   'P 1'
#
loop_
_entity.id
_entity.type
_entity.pdbx_description
1 polymer ?
#
loop_
_entity_poly.entity_id
_entity_poly.type
_entity_poly.pdbx_seq_one_letter_code
_entity_poly.pdbx_strand_id
1 'polypeptide(L)'
;MKKTLSFALALVLCLGLTLPACAAEKTDSSVNAAGSTTVTDTGGKTHTLSSPVLYTMSGSDIEKVRALWVGGLMYAEEYLSGIDVIYAVAPGTVVTAPEGMGYQYGAAVTAAWTGGRFIPGGVGDGPLGYRAYDLGGTETSEYMEEVFSDFTILGCTPESELSEEVLANGYDFDTDKIAFYVVTEDTKTNPFASATTPSTPETPETPTKTAFTDVAAGAYYEEAVAWAVAEGITSGTTATTFSPDETCTISQILTFLWRANGSPEPTIQKPYPNIKETAYFYKPLLWGVEQRLVGADTYEDGWPCTRGMTVFFMWKVSGAEFDQGAFEKQLFDDVPLEDSNTFVQPVYWALKNGVTSGTSATTFSPEATVTRAQAVTFLYRAFGK
;
A
#
# COMPACT_ATOMS: atom_id res chain seq x y z
N MET A 1 -9.38 65.30 4.60
CA MET A 1 -7.97 65.62 4.96
C MET A 1 -7.52 64.65 6.04
N LYS A 2 -6.42 63.92 5.80
CA LYS A 2 -5.47 63.28 6.75
C LYS A 2 -6.05 62.18 7.69
N LYS A 3 -5.75 60.88 7.49
CA LYS A 3 -4.54 60.12 7.92
C LYS A 3 -4.06 60.51 9.32
N THR A 4 -3.95 59.54 10.24
CA THR A 4 -2.65 59.12 10.85
C THR A 4 -2.77 57.91 11.78
N LEU A 5 -1.92 56.93 11.47
CA LEU A 5 -1.34 55.87 12.29
C LEU A 5 -0.62 56.45 13.54
N SER A 6 -0.52 55.69 14.65
CA SER A 6 0.75 55.66 15.41
C SER A 6 0.89 54.41 16.29
N PHE A 7 1.98 53.71 16.00
CA PHE A 7 2.71 52.75 16.81
C PHE A 7 3.09 53.31 18.20
N ALA A 8 3.21 52.42 19.18
CA ALA A 8 4.22 52.52 20.24
C ALA A 8 4.63 51.12 20.73
N LEU A 9 5.91 50.84 20.47
CA LEU A 9 6.72 49.68 20.78
C LEU A 9 7.28 49.81 22.21
N ALA A 10 7.31 48.72 23.00
CA ALA A 10 8.23 48.59 24.12
C ALA A 10 8.66 47.14 24.32
N LEU A 11 9.92 46.91 23.97
CA LEU A 11 10.75 45.72 24.00
C LEU A 11 11.45 45.62 25.37
N VAL A 12 11.36 44.50 26.10
CA VAL A 12 12.40 44.07 27.09
C VAL A 12 12.49 42.54 27.20
N LEU A 13 13.60 42.03 26.65
CA LEU A 13 14.50 40.94 27.04
C LEU A 13 13.98 39.55 27.45
N CYS A 14 14.28 38.62 26.53
CA CYS A 14 14.88 37.30 26.70
C CYS A 14 15.49 36.95 28.07
N LEU A 15 15.11 35.78 28.60
CA LEU A 15 16.04 34.72 29.01
C LEU A 15 15.29 33.39 29.21
N GLY A 16 15.60 32.43 28.33
CA GLY A 16 15.72 31.01 28.68
C GLY A 16 14.44 30.18 28.74
N LEU A 17 14.03 29.63 27.60
CA LEU A 17 13.86 28.18 27.42
C LEU A 17 13.70 27.90 25.92
N THR A 18 14.81 27.51 25.31
CA THR A 18 14.86 26.86 24.00
C THR A 18 14.31 25.45 24.14
N LEU A 19 13.31 25.10 23.33
CA LEU A 19 13.15 23.81 22.68
C LEU A 19 12.28 24.04 21.42
N PRO A 20 12.65 23.40 20.30
CA PRO A 20 12.30 23.86 18.96
C PRO A 20 10.86 23.52 18.58
N ALA A 21 10.34 24.27 17.61
CA ALA A 21 9.19 23.88 16.82
C ALA A 21 9.44 22.49 16.21
N CYS A 22 8.88 21.44 16.81
CA CYS A 22 8.58 20.23 16.06
C CYS A 22 7.50 20.61 15.05
N ALA A 23 7.85 20.50 13.78
CA ALA A 23 6.98 20.73 12.64
C ALA A 23 5.65 20.02 12.86
N ALA A 24 4.57 20.80 12.79
CA ALA A 24 3.22 20.28 12.70
C ALA A 24 3.08 19.46 11.40
N GLU A 25 2.29 18.39 11.49
CA GLU A 25 1.88 17.51 10.40
C GLU A 25 1.55 18.28 9.11
N LYS A 26 2.23 17.95 8.01
CA LYS A 26 1.75 18.21 6.65
C LYS A 26 1.11 16.95 6.10
N THR A 27 -0.02 16.58 6.69
CA THR A 27 -1.02 15.66 6.15
C THR A 27 -2.03 16.41 5.28
N ASP A 28 -1.56 17.33 4.44
CA ASP A 28 -2.40 18.09 3.50
C ASP A 28 -2.09 17.66 2.05
N SER A 29 -2.47 16.43 1.74
CA SER A 29 -2.98 16.06 0.42
C SER A 29 -3.92 14.87 0.65
N SER A 30 -5.10 14.92 0.06
CA SER A 30 -6.22 13.99 0.30
C SER A 30 -6.00 12.59 -0.29
N VAL A 31 -4.79 12.04 -0.21
CA VAL A 31 -4.40 10.84 -0.96
C VAL A 31 -3.85 9.77 0.00
N ASN A 32 -4.75 9.26 0.84
CA ASN A 32 -4.53 8.04 1.62
C ASN A 32 -4.91 6.82 0.77
N ALA A 33 -3.97 6.33 -0.02
CA ALA A 33 -3.99 4.97 -0.54
C ALA A 33 -2.56 4.42 -0.41
N ALA A 34 -2.24 3.79 0.73
CA ALA A 34 -1.02 2.99 0.82
C ALA A 34 -1.27 1.69 0.04
N GLY A 35 -0.69 1.58 -1.14
CA GLY A 35 -0.65 0.31 -1.88
C GLY A 35 0.47 -0.57 -1.32
N SER A 36 0.55 -1.82 -1.77
CA SER A 36 1.54 -2.80 -1.30
C SER A 36 2.83 -2.82 -2.12
N THR A 37 2.90 -2.04 -3.20
CA THR A 37 4.04 -2.05 -4.11
C THR A 37 5.19 -1.28 -3.50
N THR A 38 6.34 -1.93 -3.32
CA THR A 38 7.54 -1.28 -2.81
C THR A 38 8.58 -1.10 -3.91
N VAL A 39 9.26 0.04 -3.88
CA VAL A 39 10.37 0.37 -4.78
C VAL A 39 11.53 0.94 -4.00
N THR A 40 12.73 0.91 -4.57
CA THR A 40 13.95 1.30 -3.86
C THR A 40 14.61 2.49 -4.53
N ASP A 41 15.06 3.46 -3.72
CA ASP A 41 15.89 4.58 -4.18
C ASP A 41 17.35 4.16 -4.42
N THR A 42 18.18 5.10 -4.87
CA THR A 42 19.62 4.87 -5.11
C THR A 42 20.40 4.52 -3.83
N GLY A 43 19.86 4.84 -2.66
CA GLY A 43 20.45 4.55 -1.35
C GLY A 43 20.02 3.22 -0.74
N GLY A 44 19.14 2.46 -1.43
CA GLY A 44 18.60 1.22 -0.89
C GLY A 44 17.38 1.39 0.02
N LYS A 45 16.80 2.58 0.14
CA LYS A 45 15.65 2.84 1.00
C LYS A 45 14.36 2.49 0.30
N THR A 46 13.41 1.96 1.07
CA THR A 46 12.16 1.41 0.54
C THR A 46 11.04 2.44 0.60
N HIS A 47 10.50 2.76 -0.57
CA HIS A 47 9.32 3.60 -0.75
C HIS A 47 8.11 2.72 -1.07
N THR A 48 6.92 3.18 -0.71
CA THR A 48 5.66 2.48 -0.95
C THR A 48 4.81 3.22 -1.98
N LEU A 49 4.25 2.50 -2.95
CA LEU A 49 3.40 3.03 -4.01
C LEU A 49 1.95 2.58 -3.81
N SER A 50 1.01 3.48 -4.07
CA SER A 50 -0.43 3.20 -4.15
C SER A 50 -0.84 2.26 -5.29
N SER A 51 0.00 2.15 -6.32
CA SER A 51 -0.26 1.41 -7.55
C SER A 51 0.97 0.59 -7.95
N PRO A 52 0.79 -0.52 -8.69
CA PRO A 52 1.90 -1.33 -9.16
C PRO A 52 2.79 -0.57 -10.14
N VAL A 53 4.08 -0.93 -10.14
CA VAL A 53 5.00 -0.54 -11.21
C VAL A 53 4.60 -1.27 -12.48
N LEU A 54 4.38 -0.53 -13.56
CA LEU A 54 3.97 -1.06 -14.85
C LEU A 54 5.15 -1.65 -15.61
N TYR A 55 6.29 -0.95 -15.57
CA TYR A 55 7.58 -1.40 -16.09
C TYR A 55 8.72 -0.55 -15.51
N THR A 56 9.97 -0.95 -15.73
CA THR A 56 11.13 -0.14 -15.37
C THR A 56 11.96 0.20 -16.60
N MET A 57 12.66 1.33 -16.55
CA MET A 57 13.71 1.69 -17.50
C MET A 57 15.05 1.63 -16.77
N SER A 58 16.02 0.90 -17.33
CA SER A 58 17.33 0.66 -16.72
C SER A 58 18.44 0.69 -17.78
N GLY A 59 19.68 0.96 -17.36
CA GLY A 59 20.87 0.84 -18.21
C GLY A 59 20.75 1.61 -19.53
N SER A 60 20.76 0.89 -20.66
CA SER A 60 20.68 1.51 -22.00
C SER A 60 19.41 2.33 -22.24
N ASP A 61 18.31 2.05 -21.51
CA ASP A 61 17.08 2.83 -21.64
C ASP A 61 17.20 4.19 -20.95
N ILE A 62 17.89 4.25 -19.82
CA ILE A 62 18.22 5.52 -19.15
C ILE A 62 19.13 6.34 -20.05
N GLU A 63 20.11 5.72 -20.72
CA GLU A 63 20.96 6.41 -21.69
C GLU A 63 20.19 6.90 -22.93
N LYS A 64 19.16 6.17 -23.39
CA LYS A 64 18.26 6.67 -24.43
C LYS A 64 17.43 7.84 -23.91
N VAL A 65 16.87 7.75 -22.70
CA VAL A 65 16.17 8.87 -22.07
C VAL A 65 17.12 10.07 -22.03
N ARG A 66 18.34 9.91 -21.50
CA ARG A 66 19.38 10.94 -21.42
C ARG A 66 19.74 11.52 -22.80
N ALA A 67 19.90 10.69 -23.82
CA ALA A 67 20.26 11.11 -25.18
C ALA A 67 19.11 11.76 -25.97
N LEU A 68 17.86 11.46 -25.61
CA LEU A 68 16.67 12.05 -26.21
C LEU A 68 16.35 13.43 -25.63
N TRP A 69 17.05 13.86 -24.59
CA TRP A 69 16.98 15.21 -24.07
C TRP A 69 17.85 16.13 -24.92
N VAL A 70 17.23 16.79 -25.89
CA VAL A 70 17.92 17.75 -26.76
C VAL A 70 17.50 19.18 -26.39
N GLY A 71 18.45 19.96 -25.87
CA GLY A 71 18.45 21.42 -25.94
C GLY A 71 17.49 22.19 -25.04
N GLY A 72 17.58 22.09 -23.70
CA GLY A 72 16.85 23.07 -22.88
C GLY A 72 16.91 22.99 -21.36
N LEU A 73 17.29 21.87 -20.75
CA LEU A 73 17.46 21.80 -19.30
C LEU A 73 18.94 21.63 -18.98
N MET A 74 19.56 22.71 -18.53
CA MET A 74 21.00 22.85 -18.28
C MET A 74 21.58 21.86 -17.26
N TYR A 75 20.74 21.00 -16.67
CA TYR A 75 21.06 20.12 -15.53
C TYR A 75 20.49 18.70 -15.66
N ALA A 76 19.96 18.31 -16.83
CA ALA A 76 19.38 16.97 -17.06
C ALA A 76 20.33 15.82 -16.73
N GLU A 77 21.59 15.96 -17.12
CA GLU A 77 22.65 14.99 -16.82
C GLU A 77 22.88 14.85 -15.31
N GLU A 78 22.79 15.95 -14.57
CA GLU A 78 22.98 16.02 -13.12
C GLU A 78 21.79 15.41 -12.36
N TYR A 79 20.57 15.65 -12.84
CA TYR A 79 19.33 15.07 -12.29
C TYR A 79 19.29 13.55 -12.43
N LEU A 80 19.65 13.03 -13.61
CA LEU A 80 19.66 11.59 -13.88
C LEU A 80 20.96 10.91 -13.45
N SER A 81 21.94 11.67 -12.93
CA SER A 81 23.18 11.09 -12.42
C SER A 81 22.90 10.22 -11.19
N GLY A 82 23.47 9.02 -11.17
CA GLY A 82 23.30 8.05 -10.08
C GLY A 82 21.96 7.29 -10.08
N ILE A 83 21.04 7.58 -11.02
CA ILE A 83 19.78 6.83 -11.15
C ILE A 83 20.02 5.56 -11.97
N ASP A 84 19.85 4.40 -11.34
CA ASP A 84 19.98 3.10 -11.98
C ASP A 84 18.67 2.56 -12.57
N VAL A 85 17.54 3.00 -12.03
CA VAL A 85 16.20 2.54 -12.38
C VAL A 85 15.21 3.71 -12.36
N ILE A 86 14.38 3.80 -13.39
CA ILE A 86 13.18 4.65 -13.40
C ILE A 86 11.95 3.75 -13.37
N TYR A 87 11.02 4.03 -12.45
CA TYR A 87 9.80 3.24 -12.26
C TYR A 87 8.63 3.87 -13.04
N ALA A 88 8.09 3.14 -14.01
CA ALA A 88 6.91 3.58 -14.74
C ALA A 88 5.63 3.22 -13.99
N VAL A 89 4.75 4.19 -13.78
CA VAL A 89 3.57 4.06 -12.92
C VAL A 89 2.33 4.66 -13.58
N ALA A 90 1.15 4.26 -13.12
CA ALA A 90 -0.11 4.83 -13.58
C ALA A 90 -0.27 6.30 -13.08
N PRO A 91 -0.98 7.16 -13.83
CA PRO A 91 -1.42 8.46 -13.32
C PRO A 91 -2.13 8.36 -11.97
N GLY A 92 -1.89 9.33 -11.08
CA GLY A 92 -2.45 9.36 -9.72
C GLY A 92 -1.74 8.43 -8.73
N THR A 93 -0.60 7.84 -9.10
CA THR A 93 0.16 6.99 -8.18
C THR A 93 0.77 7.83 -7.07
N VAL A 94 0.34 7.61 -5.84
CA VAL A 94 1.00 8.13 -4.64
C VAL A 94 2.25 7.33 -4.32
N VAL A 95 3.38 8.02 -4.13
CA VAL A 95 4.63 7.48 -3.57
C VAL A 95 4.80 7.96 -2.12
N THR A 96 5.10 7.04 -1.21
CA THR A 96 5.29 7.30 0.22
C THR A 96 6.72 6.99 0.64
N ALA A 97 7.38 7.95 1.30
CA ALA A 97 8.74 7.85 1.78
C ALA A 97 8.84 6.86 2.96
N PRO A 98 10.04 6.29 3.20
CA PRO A 98 10.29 5.50 4.39
C PRO A 98 9.92 6.24 5.69
N GLU A 99 9.70 5.51 6.77
CA GLU A 99 9.45 6.12 8.08
C GLU A 99 10.63 6.99 8.53
N GLY A 100 10.33 8.21 9.02
CA GLY A 100 11.33 9.20 9.42
C GLY A 100 12.03 9.94 8.26
N MET A 101 11.58 9.69 7.02
CA MET A 101 12.08 10.32 5.80
C MET A 101 10.99 11.15 5.13
N GLY A 102 11.38 12.18 4.39
CA GLY A 102 10.50 12.94 3.52
C GLY A 102 11.16 13.32 2.20
N TYR A 103 10.37 13.88 1.29
CA TYR A 103 10.85 14.29 -0.02
C TYR A 103 11.35 15.73 -0.04
N GLN A 104 12.47 15.94 -0.71
CA GLN A 104 13.01 17.26 -1.04
C GLN A 104 12.28 17.91 -2.23
N TYR A 105 12.28 19.23 -2.24
CA TYR A 105 11.70 20.06 -3.31
C TYR A 105 12.44 19.91 -4.65
N GLY A 106 11.70 19.86 -5.76
CA GLY A 106 12.16 20.39 -7.04
C GLY A 106 12.96 19.47 -7.98
N ALA A 107 12.35 18.40 -8.50
CA ALA A 107 12.79 17.81 -9.77
C ALA A 107 11.68 17.06 -10.52
N ALA A 108 10.49 17.65 -10.62
CA ALA A 108 9.55 17.25 -11.67
C ALA A 108 10.08 17.83 -12.98
N VAL A 109 10.60 16.96 -13.85
CA VAL A 109 10.95 17.34 -15.21
C VAL A 109 9.83 16.86 -16.12
N THR A 110 9.09 17.77 -16.70
CA THR A 110 8.03 17.37 -17.63
C THR A 110 8.65 17.11 -19.00
N ALA A 111 8.34 15.97 -19.62
CA ALA A 111 8.78 15.65 -20.97
C ALA A 111 7.68 14.89 -21.72
N ALA A 112 7.28 15.38 -22.89
CA ALA A 112 6.30 14.70 -23.74
C ALA A 112 7.02 13.67 -24.64
N TRP A 113 6.50 12.45 -24.69
CA TRP A 113 6.94 11.44 -25.66
C TRP A 113 6.16 11.61 -26.95
N THR A 114 6.83 12.10 -28.00
CA THR A 114 6.20 12.33 -29.31
C THR A 114 7.07 11.74 -30.42
N GLY A 115 6.52 10.76 -31.16
CA GLY A 115 7.13 10.26 -32.40
C GLY A 115 8.56 9.70 -32.24
N GLY A 116 8.89 9.09 -31.09
CA GLY A 116 10.22 8.53 -30.83
C GLY A 116 11.20 9.47 -30.12
N ARG A 117 10.74 10.61 -29.58
CA ARG A 117 11.58 11.62 -28.92
C ARG A 117 10.91 12.19 -27.68
N PHE A 118 11.71 12.68 -26.73
CA PHE A 118 11.24 13.49 -25.61
C PHE A 118 11.33 14.98 -25.93
N ILE A 119 10.27 15.71 -25.63
CA ILE A 119 10.20 17.17 -25.77
C ILE A 119 10.07 17.77 -24.36
N PRO A 120 11.04 18.58 -23.88
CA PRO A 120 11.01 19.09 -22.51
C PRO A 120 9.93 20.16 -22.32
N GLY A 121 9.18 20.06 -21.21
CA GLY A 121 8.09 20.97 -20.83
C GLY A 121 8.44 21.97 -19.71
N GLY A 122 9.46 21.70 -18.89
CA GLY A 122 9.91 22.60 -17.82
C GLY A 122 10.32 21.86 -16.54
N VAL A 123 10.80 22.61 -15.53
CA VAL A 123 11.05 22.11 -14.17
C VAL A 123 9.95 22.65 -13.26
N GLY A 124 9.20 21.75 -12.61
CA GLY A 124 8.10 22.09 -11.70
C GLY A 124 8.49 22.06 -10.22
N ASP A 125 7.65 22.70 -9.40
CA ASP A 125 7.77 22.79 -7.96
C ASP A 125 7.37 21.45 -7.30
N GLY A 126 8.35 20.65 -6.89
CA GLY A 126 8.11 19.35 -6.23
C GLY A 126 7.63 19.45 -4.78
N PRO A 127 7.29 18.32 -4.13
CA PRO A 127 6.83 18.29 -2.75
C PRO A 127 7.98 18.57 -1.79
N LEU A 128 7.84 19.62 -0.97
CA LEU A 128 8.80 19.85 0.11
C LEU A 128 8.27 19.36 1.46
N GLY A 129 9.00 18.41 2.07
CA GLY A 129 8.76 17.97 3.44
C GLY A 129 7.60 16.99 3.58
N TYR A 130 7.02 16.57 2.46
CA TYR A 130 5.92 15.62 2.46
C TYR A 130 6.45 14.20 2.51
N ARG A 131 5.77 13.36 3.31
CA ARG A 131 6.01 11.92 3.35
C ARG A 131 5.34 11.20 2.19
N ALA A 132 4.26 11.73 1.64
CA ALA A 132 3.54 11.15 0.50
C ALA A 132 3.42 12.20 -0.61
N TYR A 133 3.57 11.77 -1.86
CA TYR A 133 3.43 12.62 -3.04
C TYR A 133 2.60 11.93 -4.11
N ASP A 134 1.56 12.60 -4.57
CA ASP A 134 0.80 12.18 -5.74
C ASP A 134 1.60 12.55 -6.99
N LEU A 135 1.99 11.53 -7.76
CA LEU A 135 2.74 11.71 -9.00
C LEU A 135 1.90 12.32 -10.13
N GLY A 136 0.64 12.69 -9.85
CA GLY A 136 -0.19 13.50 -10.74
C GLY A 136 -0.64 12.75 -11.98
N GLY A 137 -1.23 13.51 -12.92
CA GLY A 137 -1.65 13.01 -14.22
C GLY A 137 -1.06 13.87 -15.32
N THR A 138 -1.08 13.33 -16.53
CA THR A 138 -0.50 13.97 -17.71
C THR A 138 -1.25 15.26 -18.06
N GLU A 139 -0.58 16.41 -17.99
CA GLU A 139 -1.16 17.68 -18.43
C GLU A 139 -1.03 17.84 -19.95
N THR A 140 -1.95 18.60 -20.57
CA THR A 140 -1.82 19.06 -21.96
C THR A 140 -1.43 20.54 -21.95
N SER A 141 -0.26 20.89 -22.48
CA SER A 141 0.11 22.30 -22.63
C SER A 141 -0.70 22.95 -23.75
N GLU A 142 -1.39 24.04 -23.43
CA GLU A 142 -2.08 24.88 -24.42
C GLU A 142 -1.12 25.49 -25.47
N TYR A 143 0.19 25.53 -25.18
CA TYR A 143 1.21 26.08 -26.09
C TYR A 143 1.81 25.05 -27.05
N MET A 144 1.75 23.75 -26.73
CA MET A 144 2.44 22.69 -27.47
C MET A 144 1.48 21.65 -28.07
N GLU A 145 0.18 21.71 -27.78
CA GLU A 145 -0.87 20.79 -28.28
C GLU A 145 -0.59 19.28 -28.04
N GLU A 146 0.29 18.95 -27.09
CA GLU A 146 0.73 17.57 -26.80
C GLU A 146 0.48 17.18 -25.34
N VAL A 147 0.31 15.87 -25.10
CA VAL A 147 0.13 15.28 -23.76
C VAL A 147 1.50 15.05 -23.13
N PHE A 148 1.74 15.64 -21.97
CA PHE A 148 3.00 15.51 -21.25
C PHE A 148 2.97 14.29 -20.34
N SER A 149 3.95 13.40 -20.46
CA SER A 149 4.22 12.41 -19.40
C SER A 149 5.07 13.06 -18.32
N ASP A 150 4.64 12.94 -17.07
CA ASP A 150 5.41 13.47 -15.95
C ASP A 150 6.57 12.54 -15.62
N PHE A 151 7.79 13.09 -15.69
CA PHE A 151 8.98 12.45 -15.18
C PHE A 151 9.35 13.13 -13.86
N THR A 152 9.33 12.39 -12.76
CA THR A 152 9.49 12.95 -11.42
C THR A 152 10.69 12.33 -10.73
N ILE A 153 11.65 13.14 -10.30
CA ILE A 153 12.71 12.71 -9.41
C ILE A 153 12.45 13.31 -8.02
N LEU A 154 12.53 12.47 -6.99
CA LEU A 154 12.40 12.87 -5.60
C LEU A 154 13.71 12.57 -4.87
N GLY A 155 14.26 13.57 -4.18
CA GLY A 155 15.32 13.33 -3.19
C GLY A 155 14.71 12.87 -1.87
N CYS A 156 15.25 11.83 -1.26
CA CYS A 156 14.77 11.27 0.00
C CYS A 156 15.76 11.55 1.13
N THR A 157 15.31 12.31 2.13
CA THR A 157 16.17 12.83 3.19
C THR A 157 15.50 12.68 4.55
N PRO A 158 16.26 12.50 5.65
CA PRO A 158 15.68 12.50 6.98
C PRO A 158 14.83 13.74 7.23
N GLU A 159 13.67 13.58 7.87
CA GLU A 159 12.75 14.68 8.14
C GLU A 159 13.40 15.82 8.95
N SER A 160 14.38 15.50 9.79
CA SER A 160 15.15 16.48 10.56
C SER A 160 15.99 17.44 9.72
N GLU A 161 16.29 17.08 8.48
CA GLU A 161 17.12 17.87 7.56
C GLU A 161 16.26 18.63 6.53
N LEU A 162 14.95 18.37 6.49
CA LEU A 162 13.99 19.07 5.63
C LEU A 162 13.58 20.40 6.28
N SER A 163 14.32 21.46 5.97
CA SER A 163 13.95 22.82 6.36
C SER A 163 14.08 23.80 5.19
N GLU A 164 13.22 24.83 5.18
CA GLU A 164 13.28 25.90 4.17
C GLU A 164 14.65 26.61 4.14
N GLU A 165 15.34 26.68 5.27
CA GLU A 165 16.69 27.27 5.39
C GLU A 165 17.78 26.40 4.76
N VAL A 166 17.72 25.08 4.96
CA VAL A 166 18.68 24.13 4.34
C VAL A 166 18.52 24.12 2.82
N LEU A 167 17.29 24.19 2.32
CA LEU A 167 16.97 24.08 0.89
C LEU A 167 17.06 25.40 0.12
N ALA A 168 17.15 26.54 0.82
CA ALA A 168 17.52 27.81 0.22
C ALA A 168 18.91 27.78 -0.46
N ASN A 169 19.73 26.77 -0.17
CA ASN A 169 21.04 26.53 -0.79
C ASN A 169 20.96 25.76 -2.12
N GLY A 170 19.76 25.38 -2.56
CA GLY A 170 19.54 24.62 -3.80
C GLY A 170 19.23 23.14 -3.54
N TYR A 171 18.90 22.42 -4.63
CA TYR A 171 18.68 20.98 -4.59
C TYR A 171 20.00 20.26 -4.26
N ASP A 172 19.98 19.37 -3.28
CA ASP A 172 21.13 18.54 -2.96
C ASP A 172 21.16 17.30 -3.87
N PHE A 173 21.99 17.38 -4.91
CA PHE A 173 22.20 16.31 -5.87
C PHE A 173 22.91 15.09 -5.28
N ASP A 174 23.46 15.17 -4.07
CA ASP A 174 24.15 14.06 -3.41
C ASP A 174 23.24 13.25 -2.48
N THR A 175 21.93 13.54 -2.47
CA THR A 175 20.94 12.76 -1.74
C THR A 175 20.57 11.46 -2.45
N ASP A 176 20.02 10.51 -1.70
CA ASP A 176 19.40 9.32 -2.29
C ASP A 176 18.16 9.72 -3.08
N LYS A 177 18.08 9.29 -4.33
CA LYS A 177 17.04 9.73 -5.27
C LYS A 177 16.19 8.55 -5.74
N ILE A 178 14.94 8.86 -6.05
CA ILE A 178 14.04 7.93 -6.72
C ILE A 178 13.37 8.62 -7.92
N ALA A 179 13.27 7.92 -9.04
CA ALA A 179 12.76 8.47 -10.30
C ALA A 179 11.54 7.69 -10.80
N PHE A 180 10.52 8.43 -11.23
CA PHE A 180 9.24 7.92 -11.72
C PHE A 180 8.93 8.45 -13.12
N TYR A 181 8.24 7.62 -13.90
CA TYR A 181 7.69 7.97 -15.20
C TYR A 181 6.19 7.68 -15.22
N VAL A 182 5.36 8.71 -15.29
CA VAL A 182 3.90 8.55 -15.35
C VAL A 182 3.49 8.22 -16.77
N VAL A 183 2.91 7.04 -16.98
CA VAL A 183 2.59 6.55 -18.32
C VAL A 183 1.36 7.24 -18.92
N THR A 184 1.38 7.45 -20.23
CA THR A 184 0.21 7.82 -21.04
C THR A 184 -0.37 6.58 -21.74
N GLU A 185 -1.51 6.71 -22.40
CA GLU A 185 -2.06 5.66 -23.26
C GLU A 185 -1.04 5.14 -24.28
N ASP A 186 -0.27 6.05 -24.89
CA ASP A 186 0.74 5.73 -25.92
C ASP A 186 2.01 5.08 -25.35
N THR A 187 2.24 5.19 -24.03
CA THR A 187 3.41 4.63 -23.34
C THR A 187 3.07 3.55 -22.32
N LYS A 188 1.83 3.03 -22.35
CA LYS A 188 1.41 1.83 -21.57
C LYS A 188 2.36 0.65 -21.75
N THR A 189 2.99 0.54 -22.91
CA THR A 189 4.10 -0.39 -23.17
C THR A 189 5.39 0.40 -23.28
N ASN A 190 6.47 -0.10 -22.67
CA ASN A 190 7.79 0.54 -22.70
C ASN A 190 8.22 0.87 -24.15
N PRO A 191 8.34 2.16 -24.52
CA PRO A 191 8.65 2.58 -25.89
C PRO A 191 10.15 2.47 -26.25
N PHE A 192 11.03 2.10 -25.30
CA PHE A 192 12.48 2.04 -25.48
C PHE A 192 13.01 0.67 -25.94
N ALA A 193 12.12 -0.30 -26.18
CA ALA A 193 12.39 -1.60 -26.83
C ALA A 193 13.44 -2.53 -26.15
N SER A 194 13.95 -2.19 -24.97
CA SER A 194 14.51 -3.17 -24.03
C SER A 194 13.44 -3.50 -22.99
N ALA A 195 12.42 -4.25 -23.38
CA ALA A 195 11.49 -4.82 -22.42
C ALA A 195 12.15 -6.03 -21.74
N THR A 196 13.08 -5.78 -20.83
CA THR A 196 13.18 -6.65 -19.66
C THR A 196 12.07 -6.19 -18.73
N THR A 197 11.01 -6.98 -18.59
CA THR A 197 10.29 -7.00 -17.32
C THR A 197 11.38 -7.15 -16.26
N PRO A 198 11.56 -6.19 -15.34
CA PRO A 198 12.58 -6.34 -14.32
C PRO A 198 12.32 -7.68 -13.61
N SER A 199 13.32 -8.55 -13.62
CA SER A 199 13.50 -9.46 -12.51
C SER A 199 13.59 -8.57 -11.27
N THR A 200 12.66 -8.79 -10.34
CA THR A 200 12.58 -8.20 -9.00
C THR A 200 13.99 -7.91 -8.47
N PRO A 201 14.30 -6.69 -7.97
CA PRO A 201 15.54 -6.43 -7.24
C PRO A 201 15.73 -7.53 -6.20
N GLU A 202 16.95 -8.07 -6.06
CA GLU A 202 17.24 -9.21 -5.17
C GLU A 202 16.62 -8.98 -3.78
N THR A 203 15.43 -9.53 -3.63
CA THR A 203 14.90 -10.01 -2.37
C THR A 203 15.89 -11.08 -1.94
N PRO A 204 16.35 -11.11 -0.67
CA PRO A 204 17.13 -12.24 -0.18
C PRO A 204 16.40 -13.52 -0.59
N GLU A 205 17.08 -14.34 -1.41
CA GLU A 205 16.64 -15.59 -2.03
C GLU A 205 15.15 -15.93 -1.89
N THR A 206 14.45 -15.98 -3.02
CA THR A 206 13.16 -16.67 -3.13
C THR A 206 13.24 -18.06 -2.47
N PRO A 207 12.40 -18.39 -1.47
CA PRO A 207 12.05 -19.79 -1.27
C PRO A 207 11.14 -20.15 -2.45
N THR A 208 11.75 -20.71 -3.49
CA THR A 208 11.01 -21.44 -4.51
C THR A 208 10.36 -22.61 -3.78
N LYS A 209 9.03 -22.75 -3.92
CA LYS A 209 8.17 -23.68 -3.16
C LYS A 209 7.89 -23.14 -1.75
N THR A 210 6.63 -23.18 -1.29
CA THR A 210 6.33 -22.96 0.14
C THR A 210 7.32 -23.75 0.98
N ALA A 211 8.17 -23.07 1.76
CA ALA A 211 9.20 -23.69 2.63
C ALA A 211 8.59 -24.59 3.72
N PHE A 212 7.26 -24.71 3.73
CA PHE A 212 6.49 -25.58 4.58
C PHE A 212 6.51 -27.01 4.05
N THR A 213 7.12 -27.89 4.84
CA THR A 213 7.23 -29.32 4.57
C THR A 213 5.89 -30.05 4.52
N ASP A 214 4.84 -29.44 5.08
CA ASP A 214 3.47 -29.94 5.17
C ASP A 214 2.50 -29.27 4.17
N VAL A 215 3.01 -28.49 3.22
CA VAL A 215 2.25 -28.01 2.06
C VAL A 215 2.65 -28.82 0.84
N ALA A 216 1.81 -29.79 0.47
CA ALA A 216 2.05 -30.64 -0.68
C ALA A 216 1.89 -29.86 -2.00
N ALA A 217 2.77 -30.13 -2.96
CA ALA A 217 2.65 -29.57 -4.31
C ALA A 217 1.33 -30.01 -4.96
N GLY A 218 0.61 -29.06 -5.57
CA GLY A 218 -0.72 -29.26 -6.14
C GLY A 218 -1.85 -29.32 -5.11
N ALA A 219 -1.58 -29.08 -3.82
CA ALA A 219 -2.64 -28.94 -2.83
C ALA A 219 -3.53 -27.74 -3.17
N TYR A 220 -4.84 -27.86 -2.95
CA TYR A 220 -5.81 -26.82 -3.32
C TYR A 220 -5.54 -25.45 -2.66
N TYR A 221 -4.78 -25.46 -1.57
CA TYR A 221 -4.40 -24.28 -0.78
C TYR A 221 -2.95 -23.84 -1.02
N GLU A 222 -2.17 -24.52 -1.86
CA GLU A 222 -0.76 -24.20 -2.10
C GLU A 222 -0.58 -22.74 -2.54
N GLU A 223 -1.33 -22.32 -3.56
CA GLU A 223 -1.30 -20.95 -4.09
C GLU A 223 -1.73 -19.93 -3.04
N ALA A 224 -2.79 -20.23 -2.28
CA ALA A 224 -3.28 -19.36 -1.24
C ALA A 224 -2.27 -19.19 -0.10
N VAL A 225 -1.58 -20.26 0.29
CA VAL A 225 -0.51 -20.22 1.30
C VAL A 225 0.69 -19.45 0.77
N ALA A 226 1.10 -19.68 -0.47
CA ALA A 226 2.20 -18.95 -1.10
C ALA A 226 1.90 -17.43 -1.13
N TRP A 227 0.70 -17.04 -1.55
CA TRP A 227 0.23 -15.65 -1.51
C TRP A 227 0.24 -15.10 -0.09
N ALA A 228 -0.35 -15.81 0.88
CA ALA A 228 -0.41 -15.30 2.25
C ALA A 228 0.96 -15.17 2.92
N VAL A 229 1.95 -15.97 2.52
CA VAL A 229 3.34 -15.79 2.96
C VAL A 229 3.98 -14.58 2.27
N ALA A 230 3.81 -14.47 0.96
CA ALA A 230 4.37 -13.37 0.17
C ALA A 230 3.86 -11.99 0.64
N GLU A 231 2.56 -11.90 0.96
CA GLU A 231 1.93 -10.67 1.47
C GLU A 231 2.15 -10.45 2.98
N GLY A 232 2.95 -11.29 3.64
CA GLY A 232 3.21 -11.17 5.09
C GLY A 232 1.99 -11.44 5.98
N ILE A 233 0.91 -12.00 5.43
CA ILE A 233 -0.32 -12.34 6.16
C ILE A 233 -0.05 -13.46 7.18
N THR A 234 0.79 -14.43 6.82
CA THR A 234 1.16 -15.54 7.70
C THR A 234 2.60 -16.00 7.49
N SER A 235 3.25 -16.44 8.57
CA SER A 235 4.60 -17.03 8.56
C SER A 235 4.60 -18.52 8.85
N GLY A 236 3.43 -19.18 8.85
CA GLY A 236 3.28 -20.55 9.33
C GLY A 236 3.21 -20.66 10.86
N THR A 237 3.15 -21.90 11.37
CA THR A 237 3.20 -22.21 12.81
C THR A 237 4.64 -22.40 13.27
N THR A 238 5.54 -22.77 12.36
CA THR A 238 7.00 -22.76 12.54
C THR A 238 7.66 -22.24 11.26
N ALA A 239 8.99 -22.12 11.26
CA ALA A 239 9.75 -21.74 10.07
C ALA A 239 9.56 -22.71 8.88
N THR A 240 9.17 -23.97 9.12
CA THR A 240 9.06 -25.02 8.10
C THR A 240 7.72 -25.77 8.14
N THR A 241 6.73 -25.27 8.88
CA THR A 241 5.41 -25.89 9.04
C THR A 241 4.30 -24.84 8.93
N PHE A 242 3.30 -25.11 8.09
CA PHE A 242 2.12 -24.27 7.95
C PHE A 242 0.97 -24.71 8.88
N SER A 243 0.90 -25.99 9.21
CA SER A 243 -0.21 -26.69 9.87
C SER A 243 -1.55 -26.56 9.11
N PRO A 244 -1.67 -27.03 7.86
CA PRO A 244 -2.86 -26.80 7.03
C PRO A 244 -4.15 -27.38 7.62
N ASP A 245 -4.05 -28.49 8.35
CA ASP A 245 -5.17 -29.24 8.91
C ASP A 245 -5.54 -28.81 10.33
N GLU A 246 -4.73 -27.97 10.98
CA GLU A 246 -5.07 -27.44 12.31
C GLU A 246 -6.26 -26.50 12.23
N THR A 247 -7.13 -26.59 13.24
CA THR A 247 -8.25 -25.64 13.41
C THR A 247 -7.73 -24.23 13.62
N CYS A 248 -8.24 -23.29 12.83
CA CYS A 248 -7.89 -21.89 12.95
C CYS A 248 -8.70 -21.22 14.07
N THR A 249 -8.02 -20.47 14.93
CA THR A 249 -8.68 -19.73 16.03
C THR A 249 -9.21 -18.39 15.55
N ILE A 250 -10.15 -17.79 16.28
CA ILE A 250 -10.62 -16.42 16.01
C ILE A 250 -9.44 -15.44 15.98
N SER A 251 -8.51 -15.55 16.92
CA SER A 251 -7.29 -14.72 16.99
C SER A 251 -6.46 -14.80 15.72
N GLN A 252 -6.31 -16.01 15.16
CA GLN A 252 -5.56 -16.22 13.91
C GLN A 252 -6.28 -15.61 12.70
N ILE A 253 -7.60 -15.82 12.58
CA ILE A 253 -8.37 -15.23 11.47
C ILE A 253 -8.35 -13.70 11.53
N LEU A 254 -8.53 -13.12 12.71
CA LEU A 254 -8.40 -11.66 12.89
C LEU A 254 -6.99 -11.17 12.53
N THR A 255 -5.95 -11.90 12.92
CA THR A 255 -4.56 -11.57 12.56
C THR A 255 -4.34 -11.60 11.05
N PHE A 256 -4.88 -12.60 10.35
CA PHE A 256 -4.77 -12.69 8.90
C PHE A 256 -5.50 -11.55 8.20
N LEU A 257 -6.74 -11.26 8.61
CA LEU A 257 -7.53 -10.16 8.06
C LEU A 257 -6.88 -8.80 8.33
N TRP A 258 -6.41 -8.57 9.55
CA TRP A 258 -5.73 -7.32 9.93
C TRP A 258 -4.51 -7.07 9.05
N ARG A 259 -3.68 -8.10 8.84
CA ARG A 259 -2.50 -8.00 7.96
C ARG A 259 -2.87 -7.81 6.51
N ALA A 260 -3.87 -8.55 6.01
CA ALA A 260 -4.38 -8.39 4.64
C ALA A 260 -4.96 -6.98 4.39
N ASN A 261 -5.44 -6.30 5.44
CA ASN A 261 -5.91 -4.92 5.40
C ASN A 261 -4.82 -3.86 5.70
N GLY A 262 -3.54 -4.23 5.63
CA GLY A 262 -2.42 -3.30 5.82
C GLY A 262 -2.08 -3.00 7.28
N SER A 263 -2.52 -3.84 8.21
CA SER A 263 -2.20 -3.74 9.64
C SER A 263 -2.53 -2.38 10.27
N PRO A 264 -3.75 -1.82 10.08
CA PRO A 264 -4.10 -0.49 10.59
C PRO A 264 -3.96 -0.43 12.12
N GLU A 265 -3.37 0.65 12.63
CA GLU A 265 -3.17 0.82 14.07
C GLU A 265 -4.52 1.02 14.78
N PRO A 266 -4.88 0.16 15.76
CA PRO A 266 -6.13 0.32 16.49
C PRO A 266 -6.12 1.60 17.35
N THR A 267 -7.27 2.26 17.42
CA THR A 267 -7.50 3.48 18.21
C THR A 267 -7.96 3.20 19.64
N ILE A 268 -8.62 2.07 19.87
CA ILE A 268 -9.07 1.68 21.22
C ILE A 268 -7.93 1.10 22.06
N GLN A 269 -7.99 1.30 23.38
CA GLN A 269 -7.00 0.74 24.32
C GLN A 269 -7.69 -0.14 25.38
N LYS A 270 -7.09 -1.30 25.67
CA LYS A 270 -7.37 -2.16 26.85
C LYS A 270 -8.83 -2.60 27.10
N PRO A 271 -9.53 -3.24 26.13
CA PRO A 271 -10.84 -3.85 26.38
C PRO A 271 -10.76 -5.14 27.22
N TYR A 272 -9.64 -5.88 27.20
CA TYR A 272 -9.54 -7.22 27.82
C TYR A 272 -8.47 -7.34 28.92
N PRO A 273 -8.86 -7.49 30.19
CA PRO A 273 -7.90 -7.64 31.30
C PRO A 273 -7.04 -8.91 31.23
N ASN A 274 -7.51 -9.95 30.55
CA ASN A 274 -6.87 -11.26 30.46
C ASN A 274 -5.93 -11.42 29.25
N ILE A 275 -5.89 -10.45 28.33
CA ILE A 275 -5.04 -10.49 27.13
C ILE A 275 -3.83 -9.58 27.33
N LYS A 276 -2.63 -10.14 27.14
CA LYS A 276 -1.37 -9.40 27.25
C LYS A 276 -1.13 -8.57 25.99
N GLU A 277 -0.64 -7.34 26.14
CA GLU A 277 -0.28 -6.46 25.00
C GLU A 277 0.82 -7.06 24.11
N THR A 278 1.63 -7.97 24.64
CA THR A 278 2.68 -8.69 23.90
C THR A 278 2.15 -9.87 23.09
N ALA A 279 0.86 -10.21 23.16
CA ALA A 279 0.28 -11.26 22.34
C ALA A 279 0.29 -10.84 20.86
N TYR A 280 0.67 -11.75 19.96
CA TYR A 280 0.74 -11.45 18.52
C TYR A 280 -0.60 -10.97 17.93
N PHE A 281 -1.71 -11.40 18.54
CA PHE A 281 -3.06 -11.05 18.13
C PHE A 281 -3.62 -9.86 18.89
N TYR A 282 -2.87 -9.20 19.77
CA TYR A 282 -3.37 -8.09 20.58
C TYR A 282 -3.93 -6.96 19.70
N LYS A 283 -3.11 -6.38 18.81
CA LYS A 283 -3.55 -5.35 17.87
C LYS A 283 -4.65 -5.84 16.91
N PRO A 284 -4.52 -7.02 16.26
CA PRO A 284 -5.60 -7.60 15.47
C PRO A 284 -6.94 -7.72 16.20
N LEU A 285 -6.90 -8.10 17.49
CA LEU A 285 -8.10 -8.23 18.32
C LEU A 285 -8.76 -6.86 18.54
N LEU A 286 -7.99 -5.82 18.86
CA LEU A 286 -8.50 -4.46 19.02
C LEU A 286 -9.11 -3.94 17.71
N TRP A 287 -8.41 -4.11 16.59
CA TRP A 287 -8.95 -3.78 15.27
C TRP A 287 -10.24 -4.57 14.98
N GLY A 288 -10.29 -5.86 15.31
CA GLY A 288 -11.49 -6.68 15.17
C GLY A 288 -12.68 -6.17 15.97
N VAL A 289 -12.44 -5.59 17.16
CA VAL A 289 -13.49 -4.91 17.95
C VAL A 289 -13.99 -3.64 17.24
N GLU A 290 -13.08 -2.82 16.70
CA GLU A 290 -13.45 -1.59 15.97
C GLU A 290 -14.25 -1.89 14.71
N GLN A 291 -13.89 -2.96 14.00
CA GLN A 291 -14.61 -3.47 12.84
C GLN A 291 -15.92 -4.22 13.22
N ARG A 292 -16.21 -4.35 14.52
CA ARG A 292 -17.37 -5.07 15.08
C ARG A 292 -17.44 -6.54 14.64
N LEU A 293 -16.28 -7.19 14.53
CA LEU A 293 -16.14 -8.61 14.22
C LEU A 293 -16.31 -9.45 15.49
N VAL A 294 -15.84 -8.93 16.62
CA VAL A 294 -15.96 -9.54 17.94
C VAL A 294 -16.51 -8.50 18.93
N GLY A 295 -17.13 -8.97 20.04
CA GLY A 295 -17.61 -8.09 21.11
C GLY A 295 -16.47 -7.34 21.81
N ALA A 296 -16.76 -6.47 22.78
CA ALA A 296 -15.73 -5.69 23.49
C ALA A 296 -15.54 -6.09 24.97
N ASP A 297 -16.37 -7.03 25.48
CA ASP A 297 -16.50 -7.24 26.93
C ASP A 297 -15.71 -8.45 27.45
N THR A 298 -15.75 -9.57 26.72
CA THR A 298 -15.06 -10.82 27.08
C THR A 298 -14.48 -11.49 25.84
N TYR A 299 -13.24 -11.97 25.96
CA TYR A 299 -12.56 -12.71 24.91
C TYR A 299 -11.55 -13.66 25.54
N GLU A 300 -11.44 -14.89 25.02
CA GLU A 300 -10.36 -15.81 25.37
C GLU A 300 -9.63 -16.25 24.09
N ASP A 301 -8.31 -16.37 24.17
CA ASP A 301 -7.53 -16.93 23.09
C ASP A 301 -7.79 -18.43 22.93
N GLY A 302 -7.59 -18.95 21.73
CA GLY A 302 -7.78 -20.37 21.42
C GLY A 302 -9.21 -20.76 21.01
N TRP A 303 -10.20 -19.86 21.08
CA TRP A 303 -11.53 -20.15 20.57
C TRP A 303 -11.49 -20.48 19.08
N PRO A 304 -12.02 -21.64 18.64
CA PRO A 304 -12.00 -22.01 17.24
C PRO A 304 -12.92 -21.09 16.43
N CYS A 305 -12.50 -20.73 15.21
CA CYS A 305 -13.34 -19.97 14.29
C CYS A 305 -14.13 -20.93 13.40
N THR A 306 -15.43 -20.67 13.24
CA THR A 306 -16.29 -21.44 12.33
C THR A 306 -16.24 -20.91 10.91
N ARG A 307 -16.72 -21.70 9.95
CA ARG A 307 -16.84 -21.31 8.55
C ARG A 307 -17.74 -20.08 8.39
N GLY A 308 -18.87 -20.06 9.08
CA GLY A 308 -19.81 -18.94 9.10
C GLY A 308 -19.16 -17.67 9.63
N MET A 309 -18.46 -17.75 10.77
CA MET A 309 -17.74 -16.61 11.35
C MET A 309 -16.64 -16.10 10.43
N THR A 310 -15.89 -17.01 9.79
CA THR A 310 -14.80 -16.64 8.86
C THR A 310 -15.33 -15.83 7.67
N VAL A 311 -16.40 -16.28 7.02
CA VAL A 311 -17.00 -15.53 5.90
C VAL A 311 -17.72 -14.27 6.37
N PHE A 312 -18.31 -14.28 7.57
CA PHE A 312 -18.88 -13.08 8.19
C PHE A 312 -17.81 -12.00 8.38
N PHE A 313 -16.64 -12.35 8.91
CA PHE A 313 -15.55 -11.40 9.07
C PHE A 313 -15.08 -10.84 7.73
N MET A 314 -14.88 -11.69 6.72
CA MET A 314 -14.47 -11.26 5.38
C MET A 314 -15.49 -10.32 4.73
N TRP A 315 -16.78 -10.66 4.80
CA TRP A 315 -17.87 -9.82 4.31
C TRP A 315 -17.85 -8.45 4.99
N LYS A 316 -17.74 -8.42 6.33
CA LYS A 316 -17.69 -7.18 7.10
C LYS A 316 -16.54 -6.27 6.71
N VAL A 317 -15.33 -6.81 6.57
CA VAL A 317 -14.14 -6.00 6.25
C VAL A 317 -14.04 -5.64 4.78
N SER A 318 -14.71 -6.38 3.89
CA SER A 318 -14.78 -6.04 2.46
C SER A 318 -15.55 -4.74 2.17
N GLY A 319 -16.31 -4.23 3.15
CA GLY A 319 -17.18 -3.07 2.96
C GLY A 319 -18.44 -3.38 2.13
N ALA A 320 -18.72 -4.64 1.82
CA ALA A 320 -19.90 -5.03 1.07
C ALA A 320 -21.20 -4.60 1.78
N GLU A 321 -22.08 -3.99 1.02
CA GLU A 321 -23.39 -3.54 1.51
C GLU A 321 -24.36 -4.72 1.68
N PHE A 322 -25.44 -4.46 2.42
CA PHE A 322 -26.55 -5.40 2.55
C PHE A 322 -27.21 -5.64 1.19
N ASP A 323 -27.31 -6.90 0.77
CA ASP A 323 -27.92 -7.29 -0.50
C ASP A 323 -29.25 -8.02 -0.23
N GLN A 324 -30.36 -7.38 -0.59
CA GLN A 324 -31.70 -7.95 -0.40
C GLN A 324 -31.89 -9.24 -1.20
N GLY A 325 -31.10 -9.44 -2.28
CA GLY A 325 -31.07 -10.65 -3.08
C GLY A 325 -30.67 -11.90 -2.31
N ALA A 326 -29.99 -11.76 -1.17
CA ALA A 326 -29.63 -12.89 -0.31
C ALA A 326 -30.86 -13.65 0.23
N PHE A 327 -32.04 -13.02 0.26
CA PHE A 327 -33.29 -13.60 0.77
C PHE A 327 -34.26 -14.06 -0.34
N GLU A 328 -33.89 -13.92 -1.61
CA GLU A 328 -34.76 -14.28 -2.73
C GLU A 328 -34.80 -15.79 -2.99
N LYS A 329 -33.73 -16.50 -2.62
CA LYS A 329 -33.60 -17.94 -2.86
C LYS A 329 -32.75 -18.62 -1.78
N GLN A 330 -33.26 -19.72 -1.24
CA GLN A 330 -32.51 -20.60 -0.34
C GLN A 330 -31.29 -21.18 -1.08
N LEU A 331 -30.08 -20.90 -0.59
CA LEU A 331 -28.82 -21.37 -1.19
C LEU A 331 -28.36 -22.70 -0.59
N PHE A 332 -28.48 -22.84 0.73
CA PHE A 332 -28.05 -24.03 1.48
C PHE A 332 -29.08 -24.38 2.57
N ASP A 333 -29.38 -25.65 2.76
CA ASP A 333 -30.42 -26.11 3.70
C ASP A 333 -30.10 -25.74 5.16
N ASP A 334 -28.82 -25.63 5.49
CA ASP A 334 -28.30 -25.32 6.84
C ASP A 334 -28.00 -23.82 7.06
N VAL A 335 -28.48 -22.95 6.17
CA VAL A 335 -28.47 -21.49 6.33
C VAL A 335 -29.87 -20.94 6.03
N PRO A 336 -30.88 -21.22 6.88
CA PRO A 336 -32.27 -20.85 6.61
C PRO A 336 -32.44 -19.34 6.43
N LEU A 337 -33.29 -18.94 5.48
CA LEU A 337 -33.62 -17.54 5.17
C LEU A 337 -34.50 -16.91 6.25
N GLU A 338 -33.90 -16.61 7.39
CA GLU A 338 -34.54 -15.93 8.52
C GLU A 338 -33.77 -14.65 8.83
N ASP A 339 -34.47 -13.56 9.15
CA ASP A 339 -33.84 -12.28 9.51
C ASP A 339 -32.91 -12.41 10.72
N SER A 340 -33.17 -13.37 11.61
CA SER A 340 -32.33 -13.68 12.77
C SER A 340 -31.05 -14.46 12.43
N ASN A 341 -30.93 -15.02 11.22
CA ASN A 341 -29.78 -15.80 10.83
C ASN A 341 -28.66 -14.88 10.30
N THR A 342 -27.61 -14.71 11.11
CA THR A 342 -26.48 -13.83 10.84
C THR A 342 -25.60 -14.27 9.67
N PHE A 343 -25.76 -15.50 9.17
CA PHE A 343 -24.94 -16.03 8.07
C PHE A 343 -25.57 -15.89 6.68
N VAL A 344 -26.83 -15.46 6.54
CA VAL A 344 -27.48 -15.31 5.22
C VAL A 344 -26.71 -14.34 4.32
N GLN A 345 -26.44 -13.13 4.81
CA GLN A 345 -25.71 -12.09 4.06
C GLN A 345 -24.26 -12.50 3.73
N PRO A 346 -23.42 -12.93 4.70
CA PRO A 346 -22.06 -13.35 4.40
C PRO A 346 -21.94 -14.53 3.45
N VAL A 347 -22.81 -15.54 3.58
CA VAL A 347 -22.75 -16.74 2.75
C VAL A 347 -23.15 -16.43 1.32
N TYR A 348 -24.18 -15.61 1.13
CA TYR A 348 -24.57 -15.11 -0.18
C TYR A 348 -23.43 -14.29 -0.83
N TRP A 349 -22.80 -13.37 -0.09
CA TRP A 349 -21.65 -12.61 -0.59
C TRP A 349 -20.48 -13.53 -0.96
N ALA A 350 -20.17 -14.51 -0.11
CA ALA A 350 -19.06 -15.45 -0.33
C ALA A 350 -19.29 -16.32 -1.57
N LEU A 351 -20.53 -16.73 -1.85
CA LEU A 351 -20.88 -17.42 -3.09
C LEU A 351 -20.75 -16.53 -4.32
N LYS A 352 -21.34 -15.32 -4.26
CA LYS A 352 -21.35 -14.34 -5.37
C LYS A 352 -19.93 -13.97 -5.81
N ASN A 353 -19.00 -13.89 -4.87
CA ASN A 353 -17.59 -13.55 -5.12
C ASN A 353 -16.67 -14.77 -5.27
N GLY A 354 -17.22 -15.99 -5.30
CA GLY A 354 -16.43 -17.21 -5.51
C GLY A 354 -15.46 -17.56 -4.37
N VAL A 355 -15.69 -17.05 -3.16
CA VAL A 355 -14.92 -17.35 -1.95
C VAL A 355 -15.10 -18.82 -1.55
N THR A 356 -16.34 -19.31 -1.64
CA THR A 356 -16.73 -20.68 -1.24
C THR A 356 -17.82 -21.23 -2.16
N SER A 357 -17.91 -22.56 -2.23
CA SER A 357 -18.98 -23.28 -2.94
C SER A 357 -19.84 -24.14 -1.99
N GLY A 358 -19.65 -24.02 -0.67
CA GLY A 358 -20.24 -24.93 0.32
C GLY A 358 -19.41 -26.20 0.56
N THR A 359 -19.82 -27.03 1.52
CA THR A 359 -19.27 -28.37 1.77
C THR A 359 -19.98 -29.45 0.96
N SER A 360 -21.19 -29.15 0.48
CA SER A 360 -21.93 -29.92 -0.52
C SER A 360 -22.73 -28.96 -1.41
N ALA A 361 -23.43 -29.50 -2.42
CA ALA A 361 -24.32 -28.69 -3.25
C ALA A 361 -25.46 -28.02 -2.48
N THR A 362 -25.84 -28.53 -1.31
CA THR A 362 -26.94 -27.99 -0.48
C THR A 362 -26.54 -27.71 0.96
N THR A 363 -25.26 -27.79 1.31
CA THR A 363 -24.77 -27.60 2.69
C THR A 363 -23.59 -26.63 2.73
N PHE A 364 -23.64 -25.63 3.60
CA PHE A 364 -22.54 -24.68 3.84
C PHE A 364 -21.65 -25.06 5.02
N SER A 365 -22.27 -25.65 6.05
CA SER A 365 -21.71 -26.01 7.37
C SER A 365 -21.24 -24.78 8.17
N PRO A 366 -22.12 -23.83 8.52
CA PRO A 366 -21.73 -22.57 9.17
C PRO A 366 -21.05 -22.77 10.53
N GLU A 367 -21.46 -23.80 11.28
CA GLU A 367 -20.92 -24.11 12.61
C GLU A 367 -19.66 -24.99 12.58
N ALA A 368 -19.28 -25.54 11.43
CA ALA A 368 -18.06 -26.33 11.33
C ALA A 368 -16.83 -25.42 11.45
N THR A 369 -15.84 -25.86 12.23
CA THR A 369 -14.58 -25.13 12.38
C THR A 369 -13.79 -25.11 11.08
N VAL A 370 -13.11 -24.00 10.77
CA VAL A 370 -12.22 -23.92 9.61
C VAL A 370 -10.82 -24.41 9.96
N THR A 371 -10.20 -25.14 9.03
CA THR A 371 -8.75 -25.37 9.11
C THR A 371 -7.98 -24.15 8.63
N ARG A 372 -6.69 -24.06 8.98
CA ARG A 372 -5.80 -22.97 8.51
C ARG A 372 -5.71 -22.92 6.99
N ALA A 373 -5.67 -24.06 6.31
CA ALA A 373 -5.70 -24.12 4.84
C ALA A 373 -7.01 -23.55 4.27
N GLN A 374 -8.16 -23.89 4.85
CA GLN A 374 -9.45 -23.35 4.42
C GLN A 374 -9.55 -21.84 4.64
N ALA A 375 -9.12 -21.37 5.81
CA ALA A 375 -9.11 -19.96 6.16
C ALA A 375 -8.32 -19.11 5.16
N VAL A 376 -7.07 -19.50 4.87
CA VAL A 376 -6.22 -18.78 3.93
C VAL A 376 -6.73 -18.90 2.50
N THR A 377 -7.32 -20.03 2.11
CA THR A 377 -7.95 -20.17 0.79
C THR A 377 -9.14 -19.23 0.61
N PHE A 378 -9.98 -19.06 1.63
CA PHE A 378 -11.06 -18.08 1.59
C PHE A 378 -10.52 -16.66 1.49
N LEU A 379 -9.50 -16.34 2.26
CA LEU A 379 -8.85 -15.02 2.26
C LEU A 379 -8.26 -14.68 0.88
N TYR A 380 -7.51 -15.62 0.29
CA TYR A 380 -6.93 -15.48 -1.03
C TYR A 380 -7.99 -15.25 -2.11
N ARG A 381 -9.10 -16.00 -2.07
CA ARG A 381 -10.19 -15.81 -3.04
C ARG A 381 -10.92 -14.48 -2.86
N ALA A 382 -10.98 -13.96 -1.64
CA ALA A 382 -11.65 -12.70 -1.34
C ALA A 382 -10.79 -11.48 -1.68
N PHE A 383 -9.46 -11.55 -1.45
CA PHE A 383 -8.59 -10.37 -1.42
C PHE A 383 -7.28 -10.51 -2.21
N GLY A 384 -6.95 -11.71 -2.70
CA GLY A 384 -5.67 -12.01 -3.37
C GLY A 384 -5.78 -12.25 -4.87
N LYS A 385 -6.96 -12.02 -5.48
CA LYS A 385 -7.22 -12.23 -6.90
C LYS A 385 -7.47 -10.93 -7.65
#